data_AF-A0A2N7XT53-F1
#
_entry.id   AF-A0A2N7XT53-F1
#
_cell.length_a   1.000
_cell.length_b   1.000
_cell.length_c   1.000
_cell.angle_alpha   90.00
_cell.angle_beta   90.00
_cell.angle_gamma   90.00
#
_symmetry.space_group_name_H-M   'P 1'
#
loop_
_entity.id
_entity.type
_entity.pdbx_description
1 polymer ?
#
loop_
_entity_poly.entity_id
_entity_poly.type
_entity_poly.pdbx_seq_one_letter_code
_entity_poly.pdbx_strand_id
1 'polypeptide(L)'
;PGIGDGAIERFTARFSQPIVPLGDPRAASPFDVTCAVGGQGRWVDPQTFVYDFANGLPGGTVCKFKLRSGLKSVSGYAVSGQQE
;
A
#
# COMPACT_ATOMS: atom_id res chain seq x y z
N PRO A 1 8.78 21.77 0.11
CA PRO A 1 8.69 20.32 -0.19
C PRO A 1 9.48 19.53 0.86
N GLY A 2 8.80 18.74 1.69
CA GLY A 2 9.37 17.99 2.81
C GLY A 2 9.20 18.71 4.15
N ILE A 3 8.07 18.49 4.83
CA ILE A 3 7.79 18.99 6.20
C ILE A 3 8.09 17.91 7.25
N GLY A 4 8.50 16.70 6.85
CA GLY A 4 9.05 15.70 7.75
C GLY A 4 10.56 15.82 7.82
N ASP A 5 11.15 15.64 9.01
CA ASP A 5 12.59 15.69 9.30
C ASP A 5 13.42 14.56 8.61
N GLY A 6 13.11 14.23 7.35
CA GLY A 6 13.68 13.11 6.61
C GLY A 6 13.04 11.75 6.94
N ALA A 7 12.04 11.71 7.83
CA ALA A 7 11.35 10.49 8.20
C ALA A 7 10.46 9.97 7.06
N ILE A 8 10.36 8.65 6.94
CA ILE A 8 9.43 8.01 6.01
C ILE A 8 8.04 8.01 6.66
N GLU A 9 7.08 8.71 6.06
CA GLU A 9 5.71 8.83 6.60
C GLU A 9 4.67 8.06 5.78
N ARG A 10 5.03 7.64 4.57
CA ARG A 10 4.11 7.01 3.62
C ARG A 10 4.79 5.96 2.76
N PHE A 11 4.07 4.87 2.51
CA PHE A 11 4.32 3.93 1.42
C PHE A 11 3.27 4.10 0.33
N THR A 12 3.68 4.06 -0.94
CA THR A 12 2.78 4.13 -2.10
C THR A 12 3.07 2.98 -3.05
N ALA A 13 2.02 2.30 -3.48
CA ALA A 13 2.08 1.27 -4.52
C ALA A 13 1.17 1.65 -5.68
N ARG A 14 1.68 1.49 -6.90
CA ARG A 14 0.93 1.69 -8.13
C ARG A 14 0.92 0.42 -8.97
N PHE A 15 -0.27 0.01 -9.36
CA PHE A 15 -0.51 -1.17 -10.19
C PHE A 15 -0.69 -0.75 -11.67
N SER A 16 -0.28 -1.63 -12.59
CA SER A 16 -0.45 -1.41 -14.03
C SER A 16 -1.90 -1.54 -14.50
N GLN A 17 -2.76 -2.18 -13.72
CA GLN A 17 -4.19 -2.38 -13.98
C GLN A 17 -5.03 -2.02 -12.73
N PRO A 18 -6.32 -1.66 -12.89
CA PRO A 18 -7.25 -1.49 -11.77
C PRO A 18 -7.34 -2.76 -10.92
N ILE A 19 -7.08 -2.65 -9.62
CA ILE A 19 -7.20 -3.74 -8.65
C ILE A 19 -8.55 -3.73 -7.95
N VAL A 20 -9.10 -2.54 -7.75
CA VAL A 20 -10.39 -2.34 -7.09
C VAL A 20 -11.34 -1.55 -8.00
N PRO A 21 -12.67 -1.71 -7.87
CA PRO A 21 -13.62 -0.86 -8.58
C PRO A 21 -13.48 0.60 -8.17
N LEU A 22 -13.77 1.52 -9.09
CA LEU A 22 -13.76 2.95 -8.79
C LEU A 22 -14.81 3.29 -7.72
N GLY A 23 -14.36 3.92 -6.64
CA GLY A 23 -15.24 4.38 -5.57
C GLY A 23 -15.79 3.28 -4.66
N ASP A 24 -15.24 2.06 -4.69
CA ASP A 24 -15.65 0.99 -3.76
C ASP A 24 -15.17 1.28 -2.32
N PRO A 25 -16.08 1.62 -1.38
CA PRO A 25 -15.70 1.93 -0.01
C PRO A 25 -15.30 0.69 0.80
N ARG A 26 -15.52 -0.52 0.27
CA ARG A 26 -15.20 -1.81 0.92
C ARG A 26 -13.93 -2.43 0.36
N ALA A 27 -13.25 -1.74 -0.54
CA ALA A 27 -12.01 -2.17 -1.15
C ALA A 27 -10.95 -2.50 -0.08
N ALA A 28 -10.56 -3.77 -0.03
CA ALA A 28 -9.56 -4.24 0.91
C ALA A 28 -8.16 -3.71 0.55
N SER A 29 -7.26 -3.67 1.54
CA SER A 29 -5.83 -3.47 1.31
C SER A 29 -5.28 -4.57 0.38
N PRO A 30 -4.42 -4.22 -0.60
CA PRO A 30 -3.73 -5.21 -1.43
C PRO A 30 -2.53 -5.85 -0.73
N PHE A 31 -2.10 -5.32 0.42
CA PHE A 31 -0.94 -5.79 1.18
C PHE A 31 -1.31 -6.30 2.57
N ASP A 32 -0.61 -7.35 2.99
CA ASP A 32 -0.39 -7.70 4.39
C ASP A 32 0.85 -6.93 4.88
N VAL A 33 0.66 -6.04 5.86
CA VAL A 33 1.71 -5.13 6.33
C VAL A 33 2.27 -5.62 7.65
N THR A 34 3.59 -5.78 7.74
CA THR A 34 4.32 -6.08 8.98
C THR A 34 5.28 -4.93 9.27
N CYS A 35 4.97 -4.12 10.28
CA CYS A 35 5.73 -2.93 10.64
C CYS A 35 5.60 -2.67 12.14
N ALA A 36 6.67 -2.20 12.79
CA ALA A 36 6.63 -1.82 14.20
C ALA A 36 5.79 -0.55 14.45
N VAL A 37 5.68 0.30 13.43
CA VAL A 37 4.83 1.50 13.44
C VAL A 37 3.53 1.16 12.72
N GLY A 38 2.41 1.33 13.42
CA GLY A 38 1.08 1.18 12.83
C GLY A 38 0.79 2.21 11.75
N GLY A 39 -0.33 2.08 11.06
CA GLY A 39 -0.73 3.01 10.02
C GLY A 39 -2.08 2.64 9.40
N GLN A 40 -2.48 3.42 8.40
CA GLN A 40 -3.76 3.25 7.72
C GLN A 40 -3.57 3.27 6.21
N GLY A 41 -4.17 2.28 5.56
CA GLY A 41 -4.16 2.15 4.11
C GLY A 41 -5.43 2.69 3.48
N ARG A 42 -5.31 3.33 2.31
CA ARG A 42 -6.45 3.70 1.45
C ARG A 42 -6.09 3.61 -0.02
N TRP A 43 -7.11 3.35 -0.83
CA TRP A 43 -7.05 3.54 -2.27
C TRP A 43 -7.22 5.03 -2.59
N VAL A 44 -6.30 5.59 -3.36
CA VAL A 44 -6.39 6.97 -3.89
C VAL A 44 -7.18 6.96 -5.21
N ASP A 45 -6.95 5.93 -6.01
CA ASP A 45 -7.66 5.61 -7.25
C ASP A 45 -7.67 4.07 -7.43
N PRO A 46 -8.33 3.52 -8.45
CA PRO A 46 -8.40 2.06 -8.68
C PRO A 46 -7.06 1.31 -8.78
N GLN A 47 -5.96 2.03 -9.02
CA GLN A 47 -4.63 1.50 -9.29
C GLN A 47 -3.58 1.97 -8.28
N THR A 48 -3.90 2.89 -7.39
CA THR A 48 -2.94 3.51 -6.47
C THR A 48 -3.37 3.33 -5.03
N PHE A 49 -2.57 2.60 -4.27
CA PHE A 49 -2.76 2.39 -2.84
C PHE A 49 -1.70 3.16 -2.06
N VAL A 50 -2.14 3.81 -0.99
CA VAL A 50 -1.29 4.57 -0.08
C VAL A 50 -1.47 4.02 1.33
N TYR A 51 -0.36 3.76 2.00
CA TYR A 51 -0.32 3.48 3.43
C TYR A 51 0.39 4.63 4.14
N ASP A 52 -0.34 5.36 4.97
CA ASP A 52 0.22 6.40 5.83
C ASP A 52 0.56 5.79 7.19
N PHE A 53 1.81 5.93 7.63
CA PHE A 53 2.21 5.53 8.97
C PHE A 53 1.61 6.49 10.00
N ALA A 54 1.33 6.00 11.20
CA ALA A 54 0.78 6.82 12.28
C ALA A 54 1.76 7.92 12.72
N ASN A 55 3.06 7.68 12.55
CA ASN A 55 4.15 8.63 12.76
C ASN A 55 5.27 8.31 11.75
N GLY A 56 6.20 9.25 11.53
CA GLY A 56 7.40 8.99 10.73
C GLY A 56 8.22 7.80 11.27
N LEU A 57 8.72 6.95 10.38
CA LEU A 57 9.48 5.76 10.75
C LEU A 57 10.80 6.13 11.43
N PRO A 58 11.10 5.59 12.63
CA PRO A 58 12.42 5.74 13.24
C PRO A 58 13.54 5.16 12.37
N GLY A 59 14.76 5.68 12.52
CA GLY A 59 15.93 5.12 11.85
C GLY A 59 16.14 3.64 12.18
N GLY A 60 16.54 2.84 11.18
CA GLY A 60 16.73 1.39 11.32
C GLY A 60 15.44 0.56 11.32
N THR A 61 14.26 1.19 11.16
CA THR A 61 12.99 0.46 11.06
C THR A 61 12.89 -0.26 9.72
N VAL A 62 12.55 -1.55 9.76
CA VAL A 62 12.22 -2.35 8.58
C VAL A 62 10.73 -2.67 8.61
N CYS A 63 10.02 -2.32 7.55
CA CYS A 63 8.61 -2.66 7.36
C CYS A 63 8.45 -3.45 6.06
N LYS A 64 7.66 -4.51 6.13
CA LYS A 64 7.39 -5.42 5.00
C LYS A 64 5.97 -5.23 4.51
N PHE A 65 5.83 -5.08 3.19
CA PHE A 65 4.56 -4.92 2.51
C PHE A 65 4.39 -6.08 1.52
N LYS A 66 3.73 -7.15 1.98
CA LYS A 66 3.57 -8.35 1.18
C LYS A 66 2.26 -8.32 0.41
N LEU A 67 2.28 -8.56 -0.89
CA LEU A 67 1.03 -8.68 -1.67
C LEU A 67 0.19 -9.84 -1.14
N ARG A 68 -1.12 -9.59 -0.95
CA ARG A 68 -2.05 -10.63 -0.50
C ARG A 68 -2.12 -11.76 -1.53
N SER A 69 -2.13 -13.00 -1.03
CA SER A 69 -2.24 -14.17 -1.89
C SER A 69 -3.51 -14.14 -2.73
N GLY A 70 -3.38 -14.38 -4.04
CA GLY A 70 -4.52 -14.44 -4.95
C GLY A 70 -5.09 -13.07 -5.36
N LEU A 71 -4.37 -11.97 -5.09
CA LEU A 71 -4.76 -10.65 -5.57
C LEU A 71 -4.89 -10.64 -7.10
N LYS A 72 -6.01 -10.12 -7.59
CA LYS A 72 -6.32 -10.02 -9.02
C LYS A 72 -6.73 -8.59 -9.37
N SER A 73 -6.49 -8.21 -10.62
CA SER A 73 -7.10 -7.01 -11.20
C SER A 73 -8.62 -7.19 -11.33
N VAL A 74 -9.34 -6.09 -11.49
CA VAL A 74 -10.79 -6.08 -11.75
C VAL A 74 -11.13 -6.92 -13.00
N SER A 75 -10.21 -6.98 -13.97
CA SER A 75 -10.34 -7.81 -15.18
C SER A 75 -10.02 -9.29 -14.96
N GLY A 76 -9.65 -9.70 -13.73
CA GLY A 76 -9.42 -11.10 -13.35
C GLY A 76 -7.99 -11.59 -13.51
N TYR A 77 -7.05 -10.75 -13.96
CA TYR A 77 -5.64 -11.14 -14.12
C TYR A 77 -4.94 -11.16 -12.76
N ALA A 78 -4.12 -12.17 -12.51
CA ALA A 78 -3.30 -12.21 -11.30
C ALA A 78 -2.28 -11.07 -11.31
N VAL A 79 -2.10 -10.41 -10.16
CA VAL A 79 -1.03 -9.42 -9.99
C VAL A 79 0.31 -10.14 -9.91
N SER A 80 1.26 -9.72 -10.74
CA SER A 80 2.62 -10.27 -10.81
C SER A 80 3.68 -9.18 -10.59
N GLY A 81 4.94 -9.58 -10.41
CA GLY A 81 6.07 -8.67 -10.16
C GLY A 81 6.62 -8.81 -8.74
N GLN A 82 7.19 -7.73 -8.20
CA GLN A 82 7.71 -7.70 -6.83
C GLN A 82 6.58 -7.90 -5.81
N GLN A 83 6.75 -8.88 -4.90
CA GLN A 83 5.71 -9.29 -3.95
C GLN A 83 6.00 -8.91 -2.50
N GLU A 84 7.22 -8.44 -2.19
CA GLU A 84 7.66 -7.94 -0.87
C GLU A 84 8.80 -6.93 -1.05
#